data_AF-Q7TNY9-F1
#
_entry.id   AF-Q7TNY9-F1
#
_cell.length_a   1.000
_cell.length_b   1.000
_cell.length_c   1.000
_cell.angle_alpha   90.00
_cell.angle_beta   90.00
_cell.angle_gamma   90.00
#
_symmetry.space_group_name_H-M   'P 1'
#
loop_
_entity.id
_entity.type
_entity.pdbx_description
1 polymer ?
#
loop_
_entity_poly.entity_id
_entity_poly.type
_entity_poly.pdbx_seq_one_letter_code
_entity_poly.pdbx_strand_id
1 'polypeptide(L)'
;ASMLPYSSKDRDAFKRRNKPKKNSTSSRSTHNEMEKNRRAHLRLCLEKLKGLVPLGPESSRHTTLSLLTKAKLHIKKLEDCDRKAV
;
A
#
# COMPACT_ATOMS: atom_id res chain seq x y z
N ALA A 1 -28.25 34.99 42.92
CA ALA A 1 -29.47 35.03 42.10
C ALA A 1 -29.18 34.30 40.79
N SER A 2 -29.77 33.12 40.58
CA SER A 2 -29.51 32.26 39.42
C SER A 2 -30.38 32.68 38.24
N MET A 3 -29.76 32.96 37.09
CA MET A 3 -30.48 33.23 35.85
C MET A 3 -30.75 31.91 35.11
N LEU A 4 -32.02 31.70 34.73
CA LEU A 4 -32.57 30.51 34.07
C LEU A 4 -32.03 30.34 32.63
N PRO A 5 -32.05 29.11 32.07
CA PRO A 5 -31.66 28.88 30.69
C PRO A 5 -32.78 29.31 29.73
N TYR A 6 -32.52 30.36 28.94
CA TYR A 6 -33.40 30.77 27.84
C TYR A 6 -33.41 29.71 26.74
N SER A 7 -34.55 29.07 26.57
CA SER A 7 -34.85 28.15 25.47
C SER A 7 -35.08 28.94 24.19
N SER A 8 -34.04 29.29 23.44
CA SER A 8 -34.21 29.77 22.06
C SER A 8 -34.25 28.59 21.11
N LYS A 9 -35.47 28.15 20.80
CA LYS A 9 -35.78 27.40 19.58
C LYS A 9 -35.67 28.36 18.39
N ASP A 10 -34.44 28.73 18.02
CA ASP A 10 -34.19 29.29 16.69
C ASP A 10 -34.07 28.13 15.71
N ARG A 11 -35.26 27.71 15.27
CA ARG A 11 -35.44 26.97 14.03
C ARG A 11 -34.99 27.90 12.91
N ASP A 12 -33.78 27.76 12.42
CA ASP A 12 -33.43 27.97 11.00
C ASP A 12 -31.95 27.68 10.76
N ALA A 13 -31.67 26.46 10.31
CA ALA A 13 -30.52 26.18 9.44
C ALA A 13 -30.70 24.78 8.85
N PHE A 14 -31.47 24.73 7.77
CA PHE A 14 -31.58 23.67 6.78
C PHE A 14 -30.20 23.23 6.23
N LYS A 15 -29.32 22.58 7.01
CA LYS A 15 -28.14 21.87 6.46
C LYS A 15 -27.32 20.97 7.37
N ARG A 16 -27.82 20.46 8.50
CA ARG A 16 -27.08 19.39 9.19
C ARG A 16 -27.45 18.04 8.58
N ARG A 17 -26.82 17.75 7.43
CA ARG A 17 -26.73 16.41 6.83
C ARG A 17 -26.63 15.40 7.97
N ASN A 18 -27.62 14.52 8.08
CA ASN A 18 -27.46 13.22 8.69
C ASN A 18 -26.19 12.60 8.09
N LYS A 19 -25.05 12.71 8.78
CA LYS A 19 -23.94 11.80 8.54
C LYS A 19 -24.43 10.53 9.20
N PRO A 20 -24.82 9.47 8.45
CA PRO A 20 -24.98 8.17 9.09
C PRO A 20 -23.67 7.92 9.84
N LYS A 21 -23.76 7.51 11.11
CA LYS A 21 -22.61 7.02 11.87
C LYS A 21 -21.90 6.02 10.96
N LYS A 22 -20.81 6.45 10.32
CA LYS A 22 -20.08 5.63 9.36
C LYS A 22 -19.57 4.47 10.19
N ASN A 23 -20.03 3.25 9.89
CA ASN A 23 -19.49 2.01 10.41
C ASN A 23 -17.98 1.99 10.10
N SER A 24 -17.17 2.55 10.99
CA SER A 24 -15.72 2.72 10.83
C SER A 24 -15.03 1.36 10.69
N THR A 25 -15.60 0.33 11.30
CA THR A 25 -15.24 -1.08 11.15
C THR A 25 -15.42 -1.58 9.72
N SER A 26 -16.53 -1.30 9.04
CA SER A 26 -16.75 -1.75 7.65
C SER A 26 -15.78 -1.09 6.67
N SER A 27 -15.46 0.19 6.87
CA SER A 27 -14.48 0.90 6.06
C SER A 27 -13.06 0.36 6.26
N ARG A 28 -12.70 0.02 7.51
CA ARG A 28 -11.39 -0.55 7.85
C ARG A 28 -11.22 -1.96 7.29
N SER A 29 -12.24 -2.80 7.37
CA SER A 29 -12.22 -4.15 6.78
C SER A 29 -12.03 -4.10 5.26
N THR A 30 -12.76 -3.21 4.57
CA THR A 30 -12.62 -3.01 3.12
C THR A 30 -11.20 -2.59 2.75
N HIS A 31 -10.62 -1.63 3.49
CA HIS A 31 -9.23 -1.21 3.30
C HIS A 31 -8.24 -2.37 3.48
N ASN A 32 -8.41 -3.19 4.52
CA ASN A 32 -7.53 -4.32 4.80
C ASN A 32 -7.58 -5.38 3.70
N GLU A 33 -8.75 -5.68 3.14
CA GLU A 33 -8.87 -6.62 2.03
C GLU A 33 -8.21 -6.10 0.75
N MET A 34 -8.37 -4.81 0.44
CA MET A 34 -7.65 -4.19 -0.68
C MET A 34 -6.13 -4.26 -0.48
N GLU A 35 -5.62 -3.95 0.70
CA GLU A 35 -4.19 -4.03 1.00
C GLU A 35 -3.67 -5.47 0.98
N LYS A 36 -4.47 -6.46 1.42
CA LYS A 36 -4.13 -7.88 1.33
C LYS A 36 -3.99 -8.31 -0.13
N ASN A 37 -4.95 -7.92 -0.98
CA ASN A 37 -4.89 -8.19 -2.42
C ASN A 37 -3.66 -7.52 -3.06
N ARG A 38 -3.41 -6.24 -2.75
CA ARG A 38 -2.23 -5.51 -3.23
C ARG A 38 -0.93 -6.20 -2.84
N ARG A 39 -0.83 -6.68 -1.59
CA ARG A 39 0.34 -7.45 -1.10
C ARG A 39 0.49 -8.80 -1.78
N ALA A 40 -0.62 -9.49 -2.11
CA ALA A 40 -0.56 -10.73 -2.88
C ALA A 40 0.00 -10.50 -4.29
N HIS A 41 -0.46 -9.44 -4.97
CA HIS A 41 0.07 -9.05 -6.28
C HIS A 41 1.56 -8.70 -6.20
N LEU A 42 1.98 -7.92 -5.19
CA LEU A 42 3.39 -7.60 -4.99
C LEU A 42 4.26 -8.86 -4.85
N ARG A 43 3.81 -9.85 -4.05
CA ARG A 43 4.52 -11.13 -3.91
C ARG A 43 4.66 -11.84 -5.26
N LEU A 44 3.61 -11.89 -6.06
CA LEU A 44 3.66 -12.49 -7.41
C LEU A 44 4.70 -11.80 -8.31
N CYS A 45 4.75 -10.47 -8.29
CA CYS A 45 5.75 -9.72 -9.06
C CYS A 45 7.18 -10.01 -8.59
N LEU A 46 7.40 -10.13 -7.27
CA LEU A 46 8.71 -10.46 -6.72
C LEU A 46 9.13 -11.90 -7.08
N GLU A 47 8.21 -12.86 -7.08
CA GLU A 47 8.51 -14.23 -7.52
C GLU A 47 8.90 -14.29 -9.00
N LYS A 48 8.20 -13.54 -9.87
CA LYS A 48 8.62 -13.39 -11.28
C LYS A 48 10.01 -12.78 -11.40
N LEU A 49 10.31 -11.74 -10.63
CA LEU A 49 11.63 -11.10 -10.62
C LEU A 49 12.72 -12.09 -10.20
N LYS A 50 12.47 -12.96 -9.22
CA LYS A 50 13.44 -13.98 -8.80
C LYS A 50 13.84 -14.94 -9.92
N GLY A 51 12.94 -15.23 -10.85
CA GLY A 51 13.23 -16.08 -12.01
C GLY A 51 14.13 -15.41 -13.06
N LEU A 52 14.18 -14.08 -13.09
CA LEU A 52 14.99 -13.31 -14.06
C LEU A 52 16.36 -12.92 -13.50
N VAL A 53 16.47 -12.75 -12.18
CA VAL A 53 17.72 -12.38 -11.54
C VAL A 53 18.54 -13.65 -11.30
N PRO A 54 19.87 -13.64 -11.56
CA PRO A 54 20.75 -14.76 -11.21
C PRO A 54 20.91 -14.84 -9.68
N LEU A 55 19.92 -15.43 -9.04
CA LEU A 55 19.92 -15.75 -7.63
C LEU A 55 20.50 -17.15 -7.49
N GLY A 56 21.60 -17.28 -6.76
CA GLY A 56 22.22 -18.57 -6.48
C GLY A 56 21.27 -19.52 -5.72
N PRO A 57 21.77 -20.70 -5.30
CA PRO A 57 20.96 -21.77 -4.70
C PRO A 57 20.16 -21.35 -3.45
N GLU A 58 20.47 -20.21 -2.82
CA GLU A 58 19.74 -19.62 -1.70
C GLU A 58 18.51 -18.77 -2.10
N SER A 59 17.91 -19.02 -3.25
CA SER A 59 16.76 -18.25 -3.79
C SER A 59 15.57 -18.14 -2.80
N SER A 60 15.39 -19.14 -1.92
CA SER A 60 14.31 -19.17 -0.92
C SER A 60 14.54 -18.23 0.28
N ARG A 61 15.79 -17.85 0.60
CA ARG A 61 16.14 -17.01 1.77
C ARG A 61 16.24 -15.51 1.47
N HIS A 62 16.04 -15.10 0.22
CA HIS A 62 16.27 -13.71 -0.16
C HIS A 62 15.16 -12.78 0.34
N THR A 63 15.57 -11.67 0.97
CA THR A 63 14.66 -10.59 1.37
C THR A 63 14.28 -9.73 0.15
N THR A 64 13.19 -8.97 0.25
CA THR A 64 12.80 -8.02 -0.82
C THR A 64 13.94 -7.05 -1.14
N LEU A 65 14.65 -6.56 -0.12
CA LEU A 65 15.76 -5.62 -0.31
C LEU A 65 16.92 -6.26 -1.08
N SER A 66 17.36 -7.47 -0.69
CA SER A 66 18.49 -8.12 -1.35
C SER A 66 18.17 -8.49 -2.80
N LEU A 67 16.91 -8.87 -3.09
CA LEU A 67 16.42 -9.13 -4.44
C LEU A 67 16.52 -7.87 -5.32
N LEU A 68 15.99 -6.73 -4.85
CA LEU A 68 16.01 -5.48 -5.61
C LEU A 68 17.44 -4.98 -5.87
N THR A 69 18.32 -5.08 -4.86
CA THR A 69 19.74 -4.72 -5.01
C THR A 69 20.44 -5.58 -6.05
N LYS A 70 20.22 -6.91 -6.03
CA LYS A 70 20.80 -7.83 -7.03
C LYS A 70 20.22 -7.60 -8.43
N ALA A 71 18.93 -7.31 -8.55
CA ALA A 71 18.30 -6.99 -9.83
C ALA A 71 18.94 -5.75 -10.47
N LYS A 72 19.13 -4.68 -9.69
CA LYS A 72 19.80 -3.46 -10.15
C LYS A 72 21.24 -3.73 -10.61
N LEU A 73 21.98 -4.54 -9.86
CA LEU A 73 23.34 -4.94 -10.25
C LEU A 73 23.34 -5.78 -11.54
N HIS A 74 22.36 -6.67 -11.69
CA HIS A 74 22.27 -7.53 -12.87
C HIS A 74 22.04 -6.71 -14.14
N ILE A 75 21.11 -5.75 -14.11
CA ILE A 75 20.88 -4.82 -15.23
C ILE A 75 22.19 -4.11 -15.60
N LYS A 76 22.89 -3.52 -14.62
CA LYS A 76 24.16 -2.83 -14.87
C LYS A 76 25.20 -3.73 -15.53
N LYS A 77 25.32 -4.98 -15.09
CA LYS A 77 26.25 -5.95 -15.71
C LYS A 77 25.88 -6.25 -17.16
N LEU A 78 24.60 -6.43 -17.46
CA LEU A 78 24.14 -6.67 -18.83
C LEU A 78 24.46 -5.48 -19.74
N GLU A 79 24.19 -4.26 -19.27
CA GLU A 79 24.52 -3.03 -20.00
C GLU A 79 26.04 -2.86 -20.22
N ASP A 80 26.86 -3.18 -19.23
CA ASP A 80 28.33 -3.12 -19.34
C ASP A 80 28.87 -4.15 -20.36
N CYS A 81 28.28 -5.34 -20.41
CA CYS A 81 28.63 -6.39 -21.38
C CYS A 81 28.27 -5.96 -22.80
N ASP A 82 27.06 -5.41 -23.00
CA ASP A 82 26.60 -4.95 -24.30
C ASP A 82 27.49 -3.83 -24.86
N ARG A 83 27.86 -2.85 -24.02
CA ARG A 83 28.78 -1.77 -24.42
C ARG A 83 30.20 -2.22 -24.78
N LYS A 84 30.67 -3.35 -24.26
CA LYS A 84 31.99 -3.93 -24.58
C LYS A 84 31.95 -4.86 -25.79
N ALA A 85 30.76 -5.26 -26.21
CA ALA A 85 30.55 -6.12 -27.37
C ALA A 85 30.42 -5.34 -28.68
N VAL A 86 30.39 -4.00 -28.60
CA VAL A 86 30.44 -3.03 -29.71
C VAL A 86 31.86 -2.48 -29.83
#